data_AF-A0AAU8CF13-F1
#
_entry.id   AF-A0AAU8CF13-F1
#
_cell.length_a   1.000
_cell.length_b   1.000
_cell.length_c   1.000
_cell.angle_alpha   90.00
_cell.angle_beta   90.00
_cell.angle_gamma   90.00
#
_symmetry.space_group_name_H-M   'P 1'
#
loop_
_entity.id
_entity.type
_entity.pdbx_description
1 polymer ?
#
loop_
_entity_poly.entity_id
_entity_poly.type
_entity_poly.pdbx_seq_one_letter_code
_entity_poly.pdbx_strand_id
1 'polypeptide(L)'
;MQLLDDEGNLFGVVNVVDALVVLFVLTVVAAGAAFVLQPDPEPAPEPDRVTMDATLDLGTQPSYLIEELEAGDTYSPSDDTELEITDVHLAPQGDSTRVILGVTLSGPAAEDTITYAGAPPRVGRSLDIQTSTYQVSGTLRYLGSGPQTTTTEVVIEDTVSTDTATTIEPGDTYTLGGTEIATVESVHAYGTETTDRKRVLVGLSLATLQDDGDVRFGGTTVTEGTTIPVRTSEYSLAGSIQRVGITDPQGEMATRTMTLQLEDVPPAKADSIHTGLTETVRGTTIADITNVDREAATVILTSRDGNIYEREHPVNQDLTLTADLTVRETETGVTFKGRTIQQGSTVTLDLGTTTVRATVVST
;
A
#
# COMPACT_ATOMS: atom_id res chain seq x y z
N MET A 1 -46.85 80.58 2.99
CA MET A 1 -46.74 79.52 1.97
C MET A 1 -46.77 78.20 2.72
N GLN A 2 -47.80 77.39 2.52
CA GLN A 2 -47.81 76.02 3.05
C GLN A 2 -46.87 75.20 2.15
N LEU A 3 -45.95 74.46 2.77
CA LEU A 3 -44.93 73.69 2.04
C LEU A 3 -45.51 72.42 1.39
N LEU A 4 -46.65 71.95 1.90
CA LEU A 4 -47.40 70.78 1.44
C LEU A 4 -48.88 71.19 1.26
N ASP A 5 -49.52 70.75 0.17
CA ASP A 5 -50.97 70.92 -0.04
C ASP A 5 -51.79 69.70 0.44
N ASP A 6 -53.12 69.83 0.46
CA ASP A 6 -54.05 68.81 0.97
C ASP A 6 -54.06 67.51 0.12
N GLU A 7 -53.48 67.55 -1.09
CA GLU A 7 -53.24 66.39 -1.95
C GLU A 7 -51.82 65.78 -1.80
N GLY A 8 -50.97 66.32 -0.93
CA GLY A 8 -49.64 65.78 -0.62
C GLY A 8 -48.53 66.17 -1.60
N ASN A 9 -48.64 67.30 -2.31
CA ASN A 9 -47.59 67.80 -3.19
C ASN A 9 -46.69 68.83 -2.48
N LEU A 10 -45.38 68.69 -2.66
CA LEU A 10 -44.36 69.60 -2.17
C LEU A 10 -44.28 70.81 -3.12
N PHE A 11 -44.52 72.03 -2.60
CA PHE A 11 -44.58 73.28 -3.36
C PHE A 11 -45.61 73.33 -4.51
N GLY A 12 -46.61 72.44 -4.54
CA GLY A 12 -47.69 72.42 -5.54
C GLY A 12 -47.26 71.99 -6.96
N VAL A 13 -46.06 71.41 -7.13
CA VAL A 13 -45.53 70.99 -8.44
C VAL A 13 -45.14 69.51 -8.49
N VAL A 14 -44.76 68.90 -7.36
CA VAL A 14 -44.27 67.52 -7.31
C VAL A 14 -44.87 66.78 -6.11
N ASN A 15 -45.31 65.53 -6.29
CA ASN A 15 -45.83 64.71 -5.19
C ASN A 15 -44.73 64.46 -4.14
N VAL A 16 -45.04 64.63 -2.85
CA VAL A 16 -44.05 64.50 -1.76
C VAL A 16 -43.45 63.09 -1.69
N VAL A 17 -44.21 62.07 -2.09
CA VAL A 17 -43.75 60.68 -2.12
C VAL A 17 -42.68 60.50 -3.20
N ASP A 18 -42.89 61.04 -4.40
CA ASP A 18 -41.89 60.99 -5.47
C ASP A 18 -40.62 61.77 -5.11
N ALA A 19 -40.75 62.91 -4.44
CA ALA A 19 -39.60 63.68 -3.97
C ALA A 19 -38.74 62.88 -2.97
N LEU A 20 -39.37 62.14 -2.05
CA LEU A 20 -38.67 61.26 -1.11
C LEU A 20 -38.03 60.05 -1.81
N VAL A 21 -38.69 59.46 -2.81
CA VAL A 21 -38.14 58.37 -3.61
C VAL A 21 -36.90 58.82 -4.37
N VAL A 22 -36.93 60.00 -4.99
CA VAL A 22 -35.76 60.57 -5.69
C VAL A 22 -34.62 60.85 -4.72
N LEU A 23 -34.91 61.39 -3.52
CA LEU A 23 -33.90 61.60 -2.49
C LEU A 23 -33.27 60.27 -2.04
N PHE A 24 -34.10 59.24 -1.84
CA PHE A 24 -33.64 57.91 -1.46
C PHE A 24 -32.78 57.26 -2.55
N VAL A 25 -33.17 57.39 -3.82
CA VAL A 25 -32.35 56.92 -4.95
C VAL A 25 -31.02 57.66 -5.00
N LEU A 26 -31.02 58.98 -4.79
CA LEU A 26 -29.78 59.76 -4.76
C LEU A 26 -28.85 59.38 -3.60
N THR A 27 -29.38 59.11 -2.41
CA THR A 27 -28.55 58.67 -1.27
C THR A 27 -28.02 57.26 -1.47
N VAL A 28 -28.81 56.35 -2.03
CA VAL A 28 -28.35 54.99 -2.39
C VAL A 28 -27.29 55.03 -3.49
N VAL A 29 -27.45 55.88 -4.51
CA VAL A 29 -26.46 56.06 -5.58
C VAL A 29 -25.19 56.71 -5.04
N ALA A 30 -25.29 57.71 -4.16
CA ALA A 30 -24.13 58.35 -3.54
C ALA A 30 -23.38 57.39 -2.61
N ALA A 31 -24.09 56.58 -1.83
CA ALA A 31 -23.50 55.55 -0.98
C ALA A 31 -22.84 54.44 -1.82
N GLY A 32 -23.49 54.00 -2.89
CA GLY A 32 -22.93 53.03 -3.84
C GLY A 32 -21.68 53.57 -4.54
N ALA A 33 -21.70 54.84 -4.97
CA ALA A 33 -20.53 55.48 -5.57
C ALA A 33 -19.39 55.66 -4.56
N ALA A 34 -19.67 56.01 -3.31
CA ALA A 34 -18.65 56.11 -2.27
C ALA A 34 -18.02 54.75 -1.94
N PHE A 35 -18.80 53.66 -1.98
CA PHE A 35 -18.32 52.30 -1.74
C PHE A 35 -17.46 51.79 -2.92
N VAL A 36 -17.84 52.09 -4.16
CA VAL A 36 -17.07 51.71 -5.37
C VAL A 36 -15.79 52.54 -5.54
N LEU A 37 -15.76 53.77 -5.01
CA LEU A 37 -14.62 54.68 -5.12
C LEU A 37 -13.71 54.67 -3.88
N GLN A 38 -14.02 53.86 -2.86
CA GLN A 38 -13.09 53.64 -1.76
C GLN A 38 -11.92 52.80 -2.29
N PRO A 39 -10.67 53.33 -2.29
CA PRO A 39 -9.53 52.48 -2.54
C PRO A 39 -9.51 51.41 -1.46
N ASP A 40 -9.35 50.14 -1.88
CA ASP A 40 -9.10 49.06 -0.93
C ASP A 40 -7.96 49.49 0.00
N PRO A 41 -8.08 49.30 1.33
CA PRO A 41 -6.97 49.54 2.22
C PRO A 41 -5.78 48.74 1.69
N GLU A 42 -4.67 49.43 1.37
CA GLU A 42 -3.46 48.74 0.95
C GLU A 42 -3.13 47.69 2.03
N PRO A 43 -2.98 46.41 1.67
CA PRO A 43 -2.57 45.40 2.62
C PRO A 43 -1.29 45.89 3.30
N ALA A 44 -1.24 45.76 4.63
CA ALA A 44 -0.02 46.07 5.36
C ALA A 44 1.15 45.33 4.67
N PRO A 45 2.32 45.98 4.49
CA PRO A 45 3.46 45.31 3.89
C PRO A 45 3.70 44.02 4.67
N GLU A 46 3.67 42.88 3.98
CA GLU A 46 4.05 41.62 4.59
C GLU A 46 5.46 41.80 5.16
N PRO A 47 5.70 41.42 6.42
CA PRO A 47 7.05 41.48 6.98
C PRO A 47 7.99 40.72 6.03
N ASP A 48 9.19 41.24 5.80
CA ASP A 48 10.23 40.59 4.98
C ASP A 48 10.59 39.22 5.60
N ARG A 49 9.82 38.19 5.25
CA ARG A 49 9.99 36.81 5.71
C ARG A 49 10.69 36.02 4.62
N VAL A 50 11.52 35.09 5.07
CA VAL A 50 12.15 34.08 4.23
C VAL A 50 11.60 32.72 4.63
N THR A 51 11.48 31.83 3.66
CA THR A 51 10.98 30.46 3.85
C THR A 51 12.12 29.46 3.85
N MET A 52 11.92 28.36 4.56
CA MET A 52 12.84 27.22 4.59
C MET A 52 12.07 25.91 4.78
N ASP A 53 12.23 25.00 3.83
CA ASP A 53 11.65 23.66 3.94
C ASP A 53 12.38 22.84 5.02
N ALA A 54 11.67 21.94 5.67
CA ALA A 54 12.24 21.03 6.65
C ALA A 54 11.45 19.73 6.76
N THR A 55 12.08 18.74 7.39
CA THR A 55 11.43 17.48 7.76
C THR A 55 11.36 17.34 9.27
N LEU A 56 10.18 17.11 9.83
CA LEU A 56 9.97 16.84 11.25
C LEU A 56 9.56 15.38 11.46
N ASP A 57 10.16 14.74 12.46
CA ASP A 57 9.76 13.41 12.92
C ASP A 57 9.01 13.55 14.25
N LEU A 58 7.72 13.23 14.22
CA LEU A 58 6.83 13.30 15.38
C LEU A 58 6.90 12.01 16.21
N GLY A 59 7.67 11.01 15.76
CA GLY A 59 7.68 9.69 16.36
C GLY A 59 6.33 8.99 16.19
N THR A 60 6.02 8.07 17.10
CA THR A 60 4.76 7.32 17.08
C THR A 60 3.61 8.15 17.63
N GLN A 61 2.52 8.22 16.88
CA GLN A 61 1.31 8.95 17.26
C GLN A 61 0.09 8.01 17.35
N PRO A 62 -0.88 8.31 18.24
CA PRO A 62 -2.13 7.57 18.33
C PRO A 62 -3.06 7.86 17.15
N SER A 63 -3.94 6.92 16.79
CA SER A 63 -4.80 7.01 15.61
C SER A 63 -5.68 8.27 15.57
N TYR A 64 -6.25 8.66 16.70
CA TYR A 64 -7.12 9.84 16.80
C TYR A 64 -6.41 11.16 16.45
N LEU A 65 -5.07 11.20 16.54
CA LEU A 65 -4.29 12.38 16.20
C LEU A 65 -3.92 12.38 14.71
N ILE A 66 -3.70 11.20 14.13
CA ILE A 66 -3.34 11.05 12.72
C ILE A 66 -4.47 11.53 11.83
N GLU A 67 -5.71 11.24 12.21
CA GLU A 67 -6.92 11.66 11.49
C GLU A 67 -7.13 13.18 11.49
N GLU A 68 -6.46 13.91 12.38
CA GLU A 68 -6.56 15.37 12.50
C GLU A 68 -5.38 16.10 11.84
N LEU A 69 -4.31 15.39 11.48
CA LEU A 69 -3.11 15.97 10.87
C LEU A 69 -3.28 16.07 9.35
N GLU A 70 -3.32 17.29 8.82
CA GLU A 70 -3.52 17.53 7.40
C GLU A 70 -2.41 18.39 6.78
N ALA A 71 -2.10 18.15 5.50
CA ALA A 71 -1.29 19.10 4.73
C ALA A 71 -2.09 20.40 4.52
N GLY A 72 -1.43 21.54 4.71
CA GLY A 72 -2.02 22.87 4.76
C GLY A 72 -2.29 23.39 6.17
N ASP A 73 -2.15 22.55 7.20
CA ASP A 73 -2.22 23.01 8.60
C ASP A 73 -1.12 24.02 8.90
N THR A 74 -1.46 25.08 9.62
CA THR A 74 -0.54 26.17 9.96
C THR A 74 -0.43 26.40 11.45
N TYR A 75 0.76 26.85 11.89
CA TYR A 75 1.02 27.27 13.27
C TYR A 75 1.97 28.46 13.34
N SER A 76 1.52 29.52 13.99
CA SER A 76 2.26 30.78 14.16
C SER A 76 2.54 31.05 15.64
N PRO A 77 3.73 30.69 16.16
CA PRO A 77 4.08 30.93 17.55
C PRO A 77 4.34 32.42 17.87
N SER A 78 4.50 33.26 16.83
CA SER A 78 4.63 34.72 16.92
C SER A 78 4.09 35.40 15.66
N ASP A 79 3.89 36.71 15.69
CA ASP A 79 3.34 37.50 14.56
C ASP A 79 4.25 37.54 13.32
N ASP A 80 5.50 37.11 13.44
CA ASP A 80 6.52 37.15 12.38
C ASP A 80 7.01 35.76 11.95
N THR A 81 6.47 34.67 12.52
CA THR A 81 6.84 33.30 12.16
C THR A 81 5.62 32.44 11.91
N GLU A 82 5.76 31.47 11.00
CA GLU A 82 4.70 30.54 10.62
C GLU A 82 5.32 29.22 10.20
N LEU A 83 4.66 28.11 10.53
CA LEU A 83 4.96 26.77 10.05
C LEU A 83 3.74 26.29 9.29
N GLU A 84 3.93 25.82 8.06
CA GLU A 84 2.90 25.16 7.26
C GLU A 84 3.29 23.70 7.05
N ILE A 85 2.39 22.76 7.33
CA ILE A 85 2.57 21.34 7.01
C ILE A 85 2.38 21.18 5.50
N THR A 86 3.40 20.74 4.78
CA THR A 86 3.32 20.54 3.32
C THR A 86 3.05 19.09 2.94
N ASP A 87 3.46 18.14 3.77
CA ASP A 87 3.33 16.71 3.51
C ASP A 87 3.20 15.92 4.81
N VAL A 88 2.41 14.85 4.79
CA VAL A 88 2.21 13.95 5.93
C VAL A 88 2.53 12.53 5.49
N HIS A 89 3.69 12.03 5.88
CA HIS A 89 4.08 10.64 5.63
C HIS A 89 3.77 9.77 6.86
N LEU A 90 2.94 8.75 6.64
CA LEU A 90 2.52 7.79 7.65
C LEU A 90 3.19 6.45 7.42
N ALA A 91 3.79 5.91 8.48
CA ALA A 91 4.59 4.71 8.38
C ALA A 91 4.21 3.70 9.49
N PRO A 92 3.91 2.42 9.18
CA PRO A 92 3.52 1.46 10.19
C PRO A 92 4.69 1.11 11.13
N GLN A 93 4.46 1.11 12.44
CA GLN A 93 5.44 0.74 13.46
C GLN A 93 4.79 -0.13 14.55
N GLY A 94 4.68 -1.42 14.27
CA GLY A 94 3.95 -2.35 15.14
C GLY A 94 2.45 -2.04 15.14
N ASP A 95 1.92 -1.70 16.32
CA ASP A 95 0.54 -1.28 16.53
C ASP A 95 0.38 0.26 16.56
N SER A 96 1.49 0.99 16.37
CA SER A 96 1.51 2.45 16.32
C SER A 96 1.88 2.93 14.92
N THR A 97 1.60 4.19 14.63
CA THR A 97 1.99 4.82 13.35
C THR A 97 3.02 5.88 13.64
N ARG A 98 4.14 5.82 12.93
CA ARG A 98 5.12 6.91 12.93
C ARG A 98 4.70 7.98 11.95
N VAL A 99 4.80 9.24 12.35
CA VAL A 99 4.43 10.39 11.54
C VAL A 99 5.68 11.21 11.22
N ILE A 100 5.90 11.45 9.92
CA ILE A 100 6.99 12.30 9.43
C ILE A 100 6.35 13.39 8.58
N LEU A 101 6.61 14.64 8.94
CA LEU A 101 6.05 15.81 8.27
C LEU A 101 7.08 16.48 7.37
N GLY A 102 6.66 16.86 6.17
CA GLY A 102 7.28 17.97 5.45
C GLY A 102 6.66 19.27 5.94
N VAL A 103 7.49 20.29 6.20
CA VAL A 103 6.99 21.61 6.59
C VAL A 103 7.73 22.72 5.86
N THR A 104 7.06 23.85 5.66
CA THR A 104 7.67 25.12 5.29
C THR A 104 7.71 26.01 6.54
N LEU A 105 8.90 26.44 6.92
CA LEU A 105 9.10 27.39 8.00
C LEU A 105 9.27 28.80 7.43
N SER A 106 8.48 29.75 7.89
CA SER A 106 8.55 31.17 7.55
C SER A 106 9.01 31.97 8.76
N GLY A 107 9.94 32.91 8.57
CA GLY A 107 10.39 33.79 9.65
C GLY A 107 11.35 34.89 9.20
N PRO A 108 11.80 35.76 10.12
CA PRO A 108 12.78 36.78 9.82
C PRO A 108 14.10 36.17 9.35
N ALA A 109 14.72 36.79 8.35
CA ALA A 109 16.04 36.39 7.87
C ALA A 109 17.10 36.53 8.97
N ALA A 110 17.93 35.51 9.13
CA ALA A 110 19.05 35.51 10.06
C ALA A 110 20.29 34.94 9.38
N GLU A 111 21.22 35.83 8.99
CA GLU A 111 22.40 35.47 8.19
C GLU A 111 22.03 34.64 6.95
N ASP A 112 22.45 33.38 6.89
CA ASP A 112 22.19 32.42 5.80
C ASP A 112 21.01 31.48 6.08
N THR A 113 20.16 31.78 7.08
CA THR A 113 19.02 30.97 7.49
C THR A 113 17.84 31.84 7.93
N ILE A 114 16.92 31.24 8.69
CA ILE A 114 15.73 31.88 9.24
C ILE A 114 15.76 31.82 10.77
N THR A 115 15.01 32.70 11.44
CA THR A 115 14.65 32.53 12.85
C THR A 115 13.23 32.00 12.95
N TYR A 116 13.02 30.90 13.66
CA TYR A 116 11.69 30.33 13.92
C TYR A 116 11.49 30.10 15.42
N ALA A 117 10.38 30.59 15.96
CA ALA A 117 10.08 30.56 17.41
C ALA A 117 11.28 31.02 18.27
N GLY A 118 11.88 32.16 17.93
CA GLY A 118 12.95 32.81 18.69
C GLY A 118 14.36 32.21 18.56
N ALA A 119 14.57 31.19 17.74
CA ALA A 119 15.90 30.62 17.49
C ALA A 119 16.05 30.05 16.07
N PRO A 120 17.28 29.84 15.56
CA PRO A 120 17.49 29.17 14.27
C PRO A 120 16.96 27.72 14.28
N PRO A 121 16.39 27.20 13.18
CA PRO A 121 16.00 25.81 13.07
C PRO A 121 17.28 24.96 12.89
N ARG A 122 17.59 24.09 13.86
CA ARG A 122 18.77 23.21 13.84
C ARG A 122 18.31 21.76 13.94
N VAL A 123 18.95 20.85 13.21
CA VAL A 123 18.67 19.41 13.30
C VAL A 123 18.77 18.95 14.76
N GLY A 124 17.80 18.15 15.19
CA GLY A 124 17.65 17.69 16.58
C GLY A 124 16.83 18.63 17.47
N ARG A 125 16.48 19.84 17.03
CA ARG A 125 15.58 20.75 17.76
C ARG A 125 14.15 20.21 17.69
N SER A 126 13.43 20.27 18.81
CA SER A 126 11.99 20.05 18.86
C SER A 126 11.23 21.32 18.49
N LEU A 127 10.26 21.21 17.60
CA LEU A 127 9.32 22.27 17.25
C LEU A 127 7.91 21.81 17.65
N ASP A 128 7.13 22.71 18.23
CA ASP A 128 5.74 22.46 18.57
C ASP A 128 4.85 22.93 17.42
N ILE A 129 3.74 22.22 17.21
CA ILE A 129 2.66 22.59 16.30
C ILE A 129 1.38 22.56 17.12
N GLN A 130 0.67 23.68 17.15
CA GLN A 130 -0.58 23.81 17.89
C GLN A 130 -1.66 24.40 16.99
N THR A 131 -2.73 23.64 16.79
CA THR A 131 -3.93 24.08 16.07
C THR A 131 -5.08 24.27 17.07
N SER A 132 -6.29 24.51 16.56
CA SER A 132 -7.50 24.51 17.37
C SER A 132 -7.94 23.10 17.80
N THR A 133 -7.47 22.05 17.10
CA THR A 133 -7.89 20.65 17.28
C THR A 133 -6.83 19.79 17.97
N TYR A 134 -5.54 20.05 17.74
CA TYR A 134 -4.46 19.24 18.29
C TYR A 134 -3.22 20.04 18.70
N GLN A 135 -2.35 19.37 19.46
CA GLN A 135 -1.01 19.84 19.77
C GLN A 135 -0.03 18.67 19.70
N VAL A 136 1.07 18.87 18.96
CA VAL A 136 2.14 17.88 18.76
C VAL A 136 3.51 18.53 18.83
N SER A 137 4.53 17.71 19.03
CA SER A 137 5.93 18.14 18.98
C SER A 137 6.70 17.22 18.03
N GLY A 138 7.50 17.80 17.16
CA GLY A 138 8.32 17.08 16.18
C GLY A 138 9.80 17.42 16.31
N THR A 139 10.67 16.43 16.12
CA THR A 139 12.12 16.65 16.07
C THR A 139 12.53 16.97 14.64
N LEU A 140 13.22 18.09 14.44
CA LEU A 140 13.77 18.48 13.14
C LEU A 140 14.84 17.48 12.69
N ARG A 141 14.62 16.80 11.56
CA ARG A 141 15.53 15.80 10.99
C ARG A 141 16.39 16.38 9.88
N TYR A 142 15.77 17.13 8.96
CA TYR A 142 16.40 17.67 7.77
C TYR A 142 16.00 19.12 7.56
N LEU A 143 16.87 19.86 6.89
CA LEU A 143 16.75 21.28 6.56
C LEU A 143 16.94 21.47 5.06
N GLY A 144 16.10 22.29 4.44
CA GLY A 144 16.08 22.55 3.01
C GLY A 144 15.36 21.48 2.18
N SER A 145 14.74 20.49 2.80
CA SER A 145 13.95 19.47 2.12
C SER A 145 12.89 18.85 3.03
N GLY A 146 11.74 18.51 2.44
CA GLY A 146 10.74 17.62 3.05
C GLY A 146 11.16 16.14 3.01
N PRO A 147 10.32 15.24 3.55
CA PRO A 147 10.55 13.80 3.53
C PRO A 147 10.71 13.31 2.08
N GLN A 148 11.73 12.51 1.83
CA GLN A 148 12.00 11.95 0.51
C GLN A 148 11.17 10.67 0.34
N THR A 149 9.91 10.82 -0.06
CA THR A 149 8.99 9.71 -0.27
C THR A 149 9.11 9.14 -1.69
N THR A 150 8.93 7.83 -1.83
CA THR A 150 8.92 7.15 -3.12
C THR A 150 8.02 5.93 -3.08
N THR A 151 7.51 5.51 -4.24
CA THR A 151 6.78 4.25 -4.37
C THR A 151 7.77 3.13 -4.66
N THR A 152 7.80 2.14 -3.78
CA THR A 152 8.63 0.95 -3.96
C THR A 152 7.77 -0.27 -4.23
N GLU A 153 7.97 -0.86 -5.39
CA GLU A 153 7.31 -2.10 -5.79
C GLU A 153 8.00 -3.31 -5.15
N VAL A 154 7.22 -4.26 -4.65
CA VAL A 154 7.73 -5.53 -4.10
C VAL A 154 6.80 -6.69 -4.43
N VAL A 155 7.34 -7.91 -4.39
CA VAL A 155 6.54 -9.15 -4.30
C VAL A 155 6.82 -9.78 -2.96
N ILE A 156 5.79 -9.99 -2.15
CA ILE A 156 5.87 -10.72 -0.89
C ILE A 156 5.32 -12.15 -1.03
N GLU A 157 5.85 -13.07 -0.23
CA GLU A 157 5.31 -14.43 -0.05
C GLU A 157 4.77 -14.60 1.37
N ASP A 158 3.55 -15.12 1.46
CA ASP A 158 2.93 -15.54 2.73
C ASP A 158 2.18 -16.88 2.54
N THR A 159 1.88 -17.58 3.63
CA THR A 159 0.99 -18.74 3.63
C THR A 159 -0.23 -18.43 4.49
N VAL A 160 -1.39 -18.36 3.85
CA VAL A 160 -2.66 -17.93 4.45
C VAL A 160 -3.72 -19.03 4.36
N SER A 161 -4.90 -18.83 4.95
CA SER A 161 -6.03 -19.76 4.76
C SER A 161 -6.59 -19.67 3.34
N THR A 162 -7.32 -20.69 2.91
CA THR A 162 -8.05 -20.67 1.63
C THR A 162 -9.01 -19.48 1.51
N ASP A 163 -9.70 -19.14 2.61
CA ASP A 163 -10.63 -18.00 2.64
C ASP A 163 -9.88 -16.69 2.41
N THR A 164 -8.82 -16.43 3.17
CA THR A 164 -7.99 -15.23 2.99
C THR A 164 -7.39 -15.15 1.59
N ALA A 165 -6.87 -16.27 1.05
CA ALA A 165 -6.31 -16.29 -0.31
C ALA A 165 -7.34 -15.93 -1.40
N THR A 166 -8.62 -16.18 -1.13
CA THR A 166 -9.73 -15.84 -2.04
C THR A 166 -10.18 -14.40 -1.85
N THR A 167 -10.07 -13.84 -0.63
CA THR A 167 -10.44 -12.46 -0.31
C THR A 167 -9.47 -11.42 -0.84
N ILE A 168 -8.16 -11.68 -0.88
CA ILE A 168 -7.18 -10.68 -1.36
C ILE A 168 -7.50 -10.33 -2.82
N GLU A 169 -7.65 -9.07 -3.21
CA GLU A 169 -7.89 -8.67 -4.60
C GLU A 169 -6.88 -7.60 -5.06
N PRO A 170 -6.49 -7.59 -6.36
CA PRO A 170 -5.80 -6.45 -6.94
C PRO A 170 -6.65 -5.18 -6.77
N GLY A 171 -6.03 -4.10 -6.30
CA GLY A 171 -6.67 -2.84 -5.91
C GLY A 171 -6.96 -2.71 -4.42
N ASP A 172 -6.76 -3.75 -3.61
CA ASP A 172 -6.89 -3.64 -2.16
C ASP A 172 -5.84 -2.70 -1.58
N THR A 173 -6.23 -1.90 -0.59
CA THR A 173 -5.37 -0.87 0.00
C THR A 173 -5.14 -1.09 1.49
N TYR A 174 -3.90 -0.86 1.92
CA TYR A 174 -3.56 -0.66 3.32
C TYR A 174 -3.52 0.85 3.59
N THR A 175 -4.44 1.32 4.41
CA THR A 175 -4.53 2.73 4.80
C THR A 175 -4.13 2.96 6.26
N LEU A 176 -3.55 4.12 6.55
CA LEU A 176 -3.34 4.67 7.89
C LEU A 176 -3.90 6.08 7.91
N GLY A 177 -4.81 6.40 8.85
CA GLY A 177 -5.41 7.73 8.92
C GLY A 177 -6.03 8.21 7.61
N GLY A 178 -6.68 7.30 6.86
CA GLY A 178 -7.25 7.60 5.55
C GLY A 178 -6.24 7.70 4.39
N THR A 179 -4.93 7.68 4.66
CA THR A 179 -3.88 7.72 3.63
C THR A 179 -3.50 6.31 3.20
N GLU A 180 -3.49 6.06 1.90
CA GLU A 180 -3.00 4.82 1.31
C GLU A 180 -1.48 4.73 1.45
N ILE A 181 -1.01 3.66 2.09
CA ILE A 181 0.42 3.40 2.29
C ILE A 181 0.90 2.14 1.55
N ALA A 182 -0.02 1.26 1.16
CA ALA A 182 0.30 0.16 0.25
C ALA A 182 -0.91 -0.24 -0.58
N THR A 183 -0.66 -0.71 -1.80
CA THR A 183 -1.70 -1.17 -2.73
C THR A 183 -1.33 -2.53 -3.29
N VAL A 184 -2.31 -3.43 -3.34
CA VAL A 184 -2.16 -4.75 -3.95
C VAL A 184 -2.26 -4.63 -5.46
N GLU A 185 -1.17 -4.95 -6.15
CA GLU A 185 -1.04 -4.80 -7.60
C GLU A 185 -1.31 -6.11 -8.33
N SER A 186 -0.86 -7.23 -7.74
CA SER A 186 -1.09 -8.56 -8.30
C SER A 186 -1.24 -9.60 -7.18
N VAL A 187 -1.95 -10.68 -7.47
CA VAL A 187 -2.09 -11.80 -6.54
C VAL A 187 -1.99 -13.11 -7.29
N HIS A 188 -1.05 -13.96 -6.87
CA HIS A 188 -0.91 -15.33 -7.34
C HIS A 188 -1.01 -16.25 -6.14
N ALA A 189 -1.88 -17.26 -6.23
CA ALA A 189 -2.12 -18.17 -5.12
C ALA A 189 -1.94 -19.62 -5.56
N TYR A 190 -1.30 -20.43 -4.71
CA TYR A 190 -0.95 -21.81 -4.99
C TYR A 190 -1.32 -22.72 -3.83
N GLY A 191 -1.72 -23.95 -4.16
CA GLY A 191 -1.94 -25.00 -3.18
C GLY A 191 -0.65 -25.42 -2.49
N THR A 192 -0.79 -25.85 -1.23
CA THR A 192 0.31 -26.35 -0.40
C THR A 192 0.11 -27.83 -0.09
N GLU A 193 0.98 -28.42 0.75
CA GLU A 193 0.78 -29.79 1.24
C GLU A 193 -0.44 -29.90 2.18
N THR A 194 -0.98 -28.77 2.65
CA THR A 194 -2.18 -28.68 3.49
C THR A 194 -3.31 -27.99 2.73
N THR A 195 -4.43 -28.67 2.52
CA THR A 195 -5.50 -28.25 1.59
C THR A 195 -6.21 -26.95 1.98
N ASP A 196 -6.23 -26.62 3.28
CA ASP A 196 -6.80 -25.38 3.85
C ASP A 196 -5.80 -24.22 3.92
N ARG A 197 -4.55 -24.45 3.50
CA ARG A 197 -3.48 -23.44 3.45
C ARG A 197 -3.06 -23.19 2.00
N LYS A 198 -2.97 -21.92 1.63
CA LYS A 198 -2.52 -21.47 0.32
C LYS A 198 -1.29 -20.60 0.48
N ARG A 199 -0.31 -20.81 -0.39
CA ARG A 199 0.83 -19.91 -0.53
C ARG A 199 0.44 -18.81 -1.49
N VAL A 200 0.57 -17.56 -1.07
CA VAL A 200 0.25 -16.38 -1.87
C VAL A 200 1.53 -15.62 -2.18
N LEU A 201 1.69 -15.22 -3.44
CA LEU A 201 2.62 -14.20 -3.89
C LEU A 201 1.80 -12.95 -4.17
N VAL A 202 2.05 -11.88 -3.42
CA VAL A 202 1.31 -10.62 -3.52
C VAL A 202 2.27 -9.53 -3.99
N GLY A 203 1.96 -8.96 -5.15
CA GLY A 203 2.59 -7.75 -5.65
C GLY A 203 2.07 -6.53 -4.92
N LEU A 204 2.95 -5.66 -4.44
CA LEU A 204 2.60 -4.48 -3.69
C LEU A 204 3.33 -3.25 -4.21
N SER A 205 2.61 -2.14 -4.31
CA SER A 205 3.20 -0.79 -4.37
C SER A 205 3.21 -0.22 -2.96
N LEU A 206 4.37 0.11 -2.42
CA LEU A 206 4.54 0.62 -1.04
C LEU A 206 4.90 2.11 -1.06
N ALA A 207 4.22 2.92 -0.25
CA ALA A 207 4.66 4.26 0.08
C ALA A 207 5.85 4.17 1.05
N THR A 208 7.05 4.49 0.56
CA THR A 208 8.30 4.33 1.29
C THR A 208 9.02 5.64 1.50
N LEU A 209 9.86 5.69 2.53
CA LEU A 209 10.76 6.81 2.81
C LEU A 209 12.20 6.43 2.48
N GLN A 210 12.90 7.33 1.81
CA GLN A 210 14.35 7.25 1.66
C GLN A 210 15.04 7.97 2.82
N ASP A 211 15.84 7.24 3.60
CA ASP A 211 16.57 7.75 4.76
C ASP A 211 18.02 7.24 4.71
N ASP A 212 19.00 8.15 4.64
CA ASP A 212 20.43 7.84 4.54
C ASP A 212 20.81 6.79 3.46
N GLY A 213 20.04 6.75 2.36
CA GLY A 213 20.24 5.83 1.24
C GLY A 213 19.51 4.49 1.36
N ASP A 214 18.91 4.19 2.51
CA ASP A 214 18.00 3.06 2.70
C ASP A 214 16.57 3.44 2.31
N VAL A 215 15.85 2.52 1.67
CA VAL A 215 14.41 2.64 1.44
C VAL A 215 13.66 1.88 2.52
N ARG A 216 12.69 2.53 3.18
CA ARG A 216 11.96 1.97 4.33
C ARG A 216 10.46 2.04 4.14
N PHE A 217 9.78 0.96 4.52
CA PHE A 217 8.34 0.91 4.71
C PHE A 217 8.06 0.80 6.21
N GLY A 218 7.56 1.88 6.82
CA GLY A 218 7.44 1.90 8.28
C GLY A 218 8.82 1.92 8.96
N GLY A 219 8.96 1.11 10.00
CA GLY A 219 10.24 0.87 10.67
C GLY A 219 11.18 -0.10 9.93
N THR A 220 10.78 -0.62 8.77
CA THR A 220 11.40 -1.79 8.15
C THR A 220 12.09 -1.42 6.84
N THR A 221 13.36 -1.81 6.66
CA THR A 221 14.08 -1.65 5.39
C THR A 221 13.49 -2.56 4.32
N VAL A 222 13.24 -2.02 3.14
CA VAL A 222 12.68 -2.76 2.00
C VAL A 222 13.81 -3.52 1.29
N THR A 223 14.01 -4.77 1.71
CA THR A 223 15.00 -5.67 1.11
C THR A 223 14.52 -7.11 1.14
N GLU A 224 15.03 -7.96 0.25
CA GLU A 224 14.65 -9.37 0.16
C GLU A 224 14.85 -10.11 1.50
N GLY A 225 13.94 -11.03 1.80
CA GLY A 225 13.89 -11.80 3.03
C GLY A 225 13.25 -11.07 4.22
N THR A 226 13.03 -9.77 4.12
CA THR A 226 12.41 -8.99 5.22
C THR A 226 10.90 -9.14 5.23
N THR A 227 10.30 -9.27 6.41
CA THR A 227 8.85 -9.36 6.56
C THR A 227 8.22 -7.98 6.71
N ILE A 228 7.17 -7.71 5.93
CA ILE A 228 6.38 -6.48 6.02
C ILE A 228 4.92 -6.79 6.36
N PRO A 229 4.29 -6.01 7.26
CA PRO A 229 2.87 -6.15 7.53
C PRO A 229 2.05 -5.42 6.48
N VAL A 230 0.99 -6.06 5.99
CA VAL A 230 -0.04 -5.41 5.17
C VAL A 230 -1.38 -5.68 5.81
N ARG A 231 -2.16 -4.64 6.10
CA ARG A 231 -3.44 -4.78 6.78
C ARG A 231 -4.52 -4.04 6.02
N THR A 232 -5.59 -4.75 5.68
CA THR A 232 -6.79 -4.18 5.10
C THR A 232 -7.92 -4.27 6.13
N SER A 233 -9.10 -3.79 5.78
CA SER A 233 -10.32 -4.00 6.58
C SER A 233 -10.75 -5.47 6.64
N GLU A 234 -10.31 -6.30 5.68
CA GLU A 234 -10.79 -7.68 5.52
C GLU A 234 -9.75 -8.74 5.91
N TYR A 235 -8.45 -8.44 5.81
CA TYR A 235 -7.37 -9.38 6.12
C TYR A 235 -6.07 -8.70 6.56
N SER A 236 -5.16 -9.53 7.07
CA SER A 236 -3.79 -9.11 7.39
C SER A 236 -2.79 -10.12 6.85
N LEU A 237 -1.72 -9.62 6.25
CA LEU A 237 -0.59 -10.40 5.77
C LEU A 237 0.67 -10.03 6.55
N ALA A 238 1.55 -11.01 6.73
CA ALA A 238 2.89 -10.81 7.27
C ALA A 238 3.89 -11.49 6.32
N GLY A 239 3.93 -11.00 5.09
CA GLY A 239 4.69 -11.64 4.02
C GLY A 239 6.17 -11.26 4.01
N SER A 240 6.98 -12.22 3.58
CA SER A 240 8.42 -12.04 3.36
C SER A 240 8.69 -11.52 1.95
N ILE A 241 9.47 -10.45 1.80
CA ILE A 241 9.82 -9.87 0.50
C ILE A 241 10.65 -10.90 -0.28
N GLN A 242 10.12 -11.34 -1.41
CA GLN A 242 10.84 -12.21 -2.35
C GLN A 242 11.62 -11.41 -3.38
N ARG A 243 11.07 -10.26 -3.82
CA ARG A 243 11.66 -9.40 -4.85
C ARG A 243 11.32 -7.93 -4.57
N VAL A 244 12.22 -7.05 -5.00
CA VAL A 244 12.07 -5.58 -4.97
C VAL A 244 12.15 -5.05 -6.40
N GLY A 245 11.35 -4.04 -6.73
CA GLY A 245 11.31 -3.36 -8.02
C GLY A 245 10.39 -4.02 -9.06
N ILE A 246 9.51 -4.92 -8.64
CA ILE A 246 8.48 -5.55 -9.48
C ILE A 246 7.23 -5.83 -8.66
N THR A 247 6.08 -5.87 -9.32
CA THR A 247 4.78 -6.22 -8.72
C THR A 247 4.19 -7.52 -9.25
N ASP A 248 4.70 -8.09 -10.35
CA ASP A 248 4.27 -9.39 -10.85
C ASP A 248 5.48 -10.35 -10.94
N PRO A 249 5.34 -11.63 -10.58
CA PRO A 249 6.39 -12.61 -10.80
C PRO A 249 6.83 -12.65 -12.28
N GLN A 250 8.13 -12.72 -12.53
CA GLN A 250 8.65 -12.72 -13.90
C GLN A 250 8.30 -13.99 -14.69
N GLY A 251 8.22 -13.84 -16.01
CA GLY A 251 8.06 -14.92 -16.98
C GLY A 251 6.66 -14.99 -17.60
N GLU A 252 6.62 -15.46 -18.84
CA GLU A 252 5.37 -15.63 -19.60
C GLU A 252 4.64 -16.88 -19.12
N MET A 253 3.33 -16.77 -18.90
CA MET A 253 2.52 -17.93 -18.54
C MET A 253 2.40 -18.89 -19.73
N ALA A 254 2.66 -20.16 -19.48
CA ALA A 254 2.50 -21.23 -20.46
C ALA A 254 1.93 -22.49 -19.78
N THR A 255 1.38 -23.39 -20.59
CA THR A 255 0.98 -24.73 -20.15
C THR A 255 2.02 -25.73 -20.63
N ARG A 256 2.52 -26.57 -19.73
CA ARG A 256 3.43 -27.68 -20.06
C ARG A 256 2.88 -29.01 -19.57
N THR A 257 2.84 -29.98 -20.47
CA THR A 257 2.53 -31.36 -20.14
C THR A 257 3.77 -32.03 -19.55
N MET A 258 3.70 -32.45 -18.30
CA MET A 258 4.80 -33.07 -17.58
C MET A 258 4.45 -34.49 -17.15
N THR A 259 5.46 -35.36 -17.10
CA THR A 259 5.33 -36.67 -16.46
C THR A 259 5.87 -36.60 -15.04
N LEU A 260 5.01 -36.93 -14.07
CA LEU A 260 5.29 -36.89 -12.64
C LEU A 260 5.23 -38.30 -12.07
N GLN A 261 6.16 -38.66 -11.19
CA GLN A 261 6.23 -39.98 -10.59
C GLN A 261 6.06 -39.91 -9.07
N LEU A 262 5.28 -40.85 -8.55
CA LEU A 262 5.17 -41.15 -7.13
C LEU A 262 5.57 -42.61 -6.94
N GLU A 263 6.41 -42.89 -5.95
CA GLU A 263 6.89 -44.22 -5.65
C GLU A 263 6.30 -44.70 -4.31
N ASP A 264 6.17 -46.02 -4.17
CA ASP A 264 5.77 -46.69 -2.92
C ASP A 264 4.45 -46.17 -2.32
N VAL A 265 3.45 -45.93 -3.18
CA VAL A 265 2.16 -45.33 -2.79
C VAL A 265 1.23 -46.40 -2.21
N PRO A 266 0.68 -46.21 -0.99
CA PRO A 266 -0.31 -47.13 -0.43
C PRO A 266 -1.60 -47.19 -1.27
N PRO A 267 -2.28 -48.36 -1.37
CA PRO A 267 -3.47 -48.54 -2.23
C PRO A 267 -4.54 -47.46 -2.06
N ALA A 268 -4.91 -47.14 -0.81
CA ALA A 268 -5.94 -46.14 -0.54
C ALA A 268 -5.57 -44.73 -1.06
N LYS A 269 -4.29 -44.39 -1.09
CA LYS A 269 -3.81 -43.12 -1.65
C LYS A 269 -3.75 -43.20 -3.18
N ALA A 270 -3.29 -44.32 -3.74
CA ALA A 270 -3.24 -44.54 -5.19
C ALA A 270 -4.63 -44.51 -5.84
N ASP A 271 -5.64 -45.06 -5.16
CA ASP A 271 -7.04 -45.05 -5.59
C ASP A 271 -7.64 -43.63 -5.53
N SER A 272 -7.16 -42.77 -4.63
CA SER A 272 -7.61 -41.38 -4.53
C SER A 272 -7.15 -40.50 -5.69
N ILE A 273 -6.07 -40.89 -6.40
CA ILE A 273 -5.47 -40.12 -7.49
C ILE A 273 -6.00 -40.67 -8.81
N HIS A 274 -6.76 -39.89 -9.56
CA HIS A 274 -7.34 -40.30 -10.85
C HIS A 274 -7.35 -39.14 -11.85
N THR A 275 -7.61 -39.45 -13.12
CA THR A 275 -7.69 -38.46 -14.20
C THR A 275 -8.82 -37.45 -13.97
N GLY A 276 -8.61 -36.20 -14.37
CA GLY A 276 -9.55 -35.09 -14.20
C GLY A 276 -9.48 -34.40 -12.84
N LEU A 277 -8.55 -34.82 -11.96
CA LEU A 277 -8.24 -34.08 -10.76
C LEU A 277 -7.47 -32.81 -11.11
N THR A 278 -7.89 -31.68 -10.55
CA THR A 278 -7.28 -30.38 -10.81
C THR A 278 -6.83 -29.71 -9.51
N GLU A 279 -5.73 -28.96 -9.60
CA GLU A 279 -5.45 -27.90 -8.63
C GLU A 279 -6.03 -26.60 -9.19
N THR A 280 -7.07 -26.09 -8.54
CA THR A 280 -7.67 -24.79 -8.89
C THR A 280 -7.59 -23.88 -7.68
N VAL A 281 -7.01 -22.69 -7.87
CA VAL A 281 -6.94 -21.65 -6.85
C VAL A 281 -7.46 -20.35 -7.45
N ARG A 282 -8.42 -19.69 -6.78
CA ARG A 282 -9.08 -18.46 -7.26
C ARG A 282 -9.60 -18.55 -8.70
N GLY A 283 -10.22 -19.69 -9.03
CA GLY A 283 -10.74 -19.96 -10.38
C GLY A 283 -9.70 -20.23 -11.46
N THR A 284 -8.40 -20.18 -11.13
CA THR A 284 -7.31 -20.51 -12.05
C THR A 284 -6.86 -21.96 -11.84
N THR A 285 -6.93 -22.78 -12.88
CA THR A 285 -6.37 -24.13 -12.86
C THR A 285 -4.85 -24.06 -13.02
N ILE A 286 -4.13 -24.54 -12.01
CA ILE A 286 -2.67 -24.56 -11.93
C ILE A 286 -2.11 -25.90 -12.39
N ALA A 287 -2.86 -26.98 -12.17
CA ALA A 287 -2.51 -28.33 -12.61
C ALA A 287 -3.76 -29.12 -12.98
N ASP A 288 -3.69 -29.93 -14.03
CA ASP A 288 -4.73 -30.88 -14.45
C ASP A 288 -4.11 -32.25 -14.72
N ILE A 289 -4.59 -33.29 -14.03
CA ILE A 289 -4.13 -34.67 -14.21
C ILE A 289 -4.86 -35.29 -15.40
N THR A 290 -4.14 -35.46 -16.52
CA THR A 290 -4.71 -35.96 -17.77
C THR A 290 -4.55 -37.48 -17.94
N ASN A 291 -3.54 -38.09 -17.33
CA ASN A 291 -3.37 -39.56 -17.30
C ASN A 291 -2.82 -40.05 -15.95
N VAL A 292 -3.16 -41.29 -15.57
CA VAL A 292 -2.65 -41.98 -14.38
C VAL A 292 -2.40 -43.46 -14.71
N ASP A 293 -1.12 -43.80 -14.84
CA ASP A 293 -0.66 -45.18 -14.99
C ASP A 293 -0.20 -45.73 -13.62
N ARG A 294 -0.53 -47.00 -13.35
CA ARG A 294 -0.25 -47.65 -12.05
C ARG A 294 0.44 -48.98 -12.25
N GLU A 295 1.51 -49.19 -11.50
CA GLU A 295 2.29 -50.42 -11.49
C GLU A 295 2.54 -50.87 -10.04
N ALA A 296 2.84 -52.16 -9.83
CA ALA A 296 3.23 -52.62 -8.49
C ALA A 296 4.59 -52.01 -8.13
N ALA A 297 4.72 -51.47 -6.92
CA ALA A 297 5.95 -50.79 -6.51
C ALA A 297 7.13 -51.75 -6.48
N THR A 298 8.36 -51.28 -6.70
CA THR A 298 9.54 -52.15 -6.66
C THR A 298 10.22 -52.15 -5.28
N VAL A 299 10.52 -53.34 -4.74
CA VAL A 299 11.30 -53.50 -3.50
C VAL A 299 12.62 -54.22 -3.75
N ILE A 300 13.68 -53.68 -3.16
CA ILE A 300 15.02 -54.28 -3.16
C ILE A 300 15.22 -55.07 -1.87
N LEU A 301 15.39 -56.38 -1.99
CA LEU A 301 15.62 -57.29 -0.87
C LEU A 301 17.06 -57.76 -0.87
N THR A 302 17.73 -57.66 0.29
CA THR A 302 19.08 -58.21 0.49
C THR A 302 18.99 -59.49 1.31
N SER A 303 19.50 -60.60 0.77
CA SER A 303 19.53 -61.89 1.48
C SER A 303 20.62 -61.91 2.57
N ARG A 304 20.56 -62.90 3.48
CA ARG A 304 21.61 -63.11 4.51
C ARG A 304 22.98 -63.41 3.92
N ASP A 305 23.03 -63.90 2.68
CA ASP A 305 24.26 -64.20 1.96
C ASP A 305 24.79 -62.99 1.16
N GLY A 306 24.14 -61.83 1.26
CA GLY A 306 24.53 -60.59 0.60
C GLY A 306 24.03 -60.42 -0.85
N ASN A 307 23.21 -61.35 -1.36
CA ASN A 307 22.64 -61.24 -2.70
C ASN A 307 21.47 -60.24 -2.72
N ILE A 308 21.40 -59.41 -3.77
CA ILE A 308 20.35 -58.41 -3.97
C ILE A 308 19.31 -58.96 -4.95
N TYR A 309 18.03 -58.86 -4.61
CA TYR A 309 16.89 -59.24 -5.45
C TYR A 309 15.91 -58.09 -5.59
N GLU A 310 15.43 -57.90 -6.81
CA GLU A 310 14.34 -56.99 -7.13
C GLU A 310 13.02 -57.78 -7.18
N ARG A 311 11.99 -57.28 -6.50
CA ARG A 311 10.66 -57.90 -6.43
C ARG A 311 9.59 -56.82 -6.46
N GLU A 312 8.40 -57.18 -6.92
CA GLU A 312 7.21 -56.33 -6.78
C GLU A 312 6.73 -56.32 -5.32
N HIS A 313 6.31 -55.14 -4.85
CA HIS A 313 5.66 -54.93 -3.58
C HIS A 313 4.26 -55.55 -3.63
N PRO A 314 3.85 -56.34 -2.63
CA PRO A 314 2.55 -57.02 -2.68
C PRO A 314 1.33 -56.11 -2.57
N VAL A 315 1.50 -54.81 -2.33
CA VAL A 315 0.38 -53.89 -2.02
C VAL A 315 0.63 -52.48 -2.54
N ASN A 316 1.78 -51.87 -2.24
CA ASN A 316 2.08 -50.51 -2.67
C ASN A 316 2.30 -50.44 -4.17
N GLN A 317 2.04 -49.27 -4.75
CA GLN A 317 2.03 -49.03 -6.17
C GLN A 317 2.94 -47.84 -6.51
N ASP A 318 3.59 -47.92 -7.66
CA ASP A 318 4.22 -46.75 -8.29
C ASP A 318 3.22 -46.13 -9.26
N LEU A 319 3.13 -44.80 -9.25
CA LEU A 319 2.23 -44.03 -10.10
C LEU A 319 3.02 -43.16 -11.05
N THR A 320 2.67 -43.23 -12.33
CA THR A 320 3.13 -42.30 -13.35
C THR A 320 1.95 -41.43 -13.79
N LEU A 321 2.03 -40.14 -13.50
CA LEU A 321 1.00 -39.17 -13.84
C LEU A 321 1.43 -38.37 -15.06
N THR A 322 0.52 -38.13 -16.00
CA THR A 322 0.67 -37.06 -16.99
C THR A 322 -0.18 -35.89 -16.50
N ALA A 323 0.43 -34.71 -16.39
CA ALA A 323 -0.25 -33.52 -15.89
C ALA A 323 0.06 -32.30 -16.75
N ASP A 324 -0.96 -31.50 -17.06
CA ASP A 324 -0.79 -30.18 -17.66
C ASP A 324 -0.62 -29.16 -16.54
N LEU A 325 0.57 -28.55 -16.47
CA LEU A 325 0.93 -27.58 -15.44
C LEU A 325 0.99 -26.17 -16.02
N THR A 326 0.37 -25.21 -15.34
CA THR A 326 0.60 -23.79 -15.61
C THR A 326 1.94 -23.37 -15.01
N VAL A 327 2.87 -23.03 -15.90
CA VAL A 327 4.24 -22.64 -15.58
C VAL A 327 4.49 -21.21 -16.03
N ARG A 328 5.61 -20.63 -15.56
CA ARG A 328 6.16 -19.39 -16.10
C ARG A 328 7.49 -19.67 -16.77
N GLU A 329 7.61 -19.26 -18.02
CA GLU A 329 8.84 -19.37 -18.81
C GLU A 329 9.63 -18.07 -18.72
N THR A 330 10.89 -18.18 -18.30
CA THR A 330 11.84 -17.07 -18.23
C THR A 330 13.05 -17.39 -19.12
N GLU A 331 13.90 -16.39 -19.38
CA GLU A 331 15.18 -16.61 -20.06
C GLU A 331 16.08 -17.62 -19.34
N THR A 332 15.91 -17.76 -18.01
CA THR A 332 16.71 -18.65 -17.17
C THR A 332 16.13 -20.06 -17.01
N GLY A 333 14.94 -20.31 -17.55
CA GLY A 333 14.26 -21.60 -17.47
C GLY A 333 12.80 -21.50 -17.02
N VAL A 334 12.23 -22.64 -16.70
CA VAL A 334 10.80 -22.78 -16.38
C VAL A 334 10.60 -22.84 -14.88
N THR A 335 9.57 -22.15 -14.40
CA THR A 335 9.17 -22.17 -13.00
C THR A 335 7.73 -22.64 -12.84
N PHE A 336 7.49 -23.47 -11.83
CA PHE A 336 6.16 -23.87 -11.38
C PHE A 336 5.95 -23.30 -9.98
N LYS A 337 4.86 -22.54 -9.80
CA LYS A 337 4.56 -21.86 -8.53
C LYS A 337 5.75 -21.00 -8.02
N GLY A 338 6.50 -20.36 -8.92
CA GLY A 338 7.66 -19.53 -8.57
C GLY A 338 8.95 -20.30 -8.23
N ARG A 339 8.97 -21.63 -8.35
CA ARG A 339 10.17 -22.46 -8.15
C ARG A 339 10.63 -23.03 -9.49
N THR A 340 11.93 -22.99 -9.76
CA THR A 340 12.52 -23.62 -10.95
C THR A 340 12.21 -25.11 -10.95
N ILE A 341 11.78 -25.63 -12.10
CA ILE A 341 11.50 -27.05 -12.30
C ILE A 341 12.40 -27.63 -13.39
N GLN A 342 12.91 -28.82 -13.12
CA GLN A 342 13.75 -29.63 -13.99
C GLN A 342 13.46 -31.10 -13.70
N GLN A 343 13.96 -32.01 -14.54
CA GLN A 343 13.93 -33.44 -14.21
C GLN A 343 14.57 -33.70 -12.83
N GLY A 344 13.90 -34.52 -12.01
CA GLY A 344 14.26 -34.79 -10.62
C GLY A 344 13.72 -33.77 -9.61
N SER A 345 13.10 -32.67 -10.05
CA SER A 345 12.48 -31.71 -9.13
C SER A 345 11.22 -32.29 -8.51
N THR A 346 10.95 -31.95 -7.24
CA THR A 346 9.70 -32.34 -6.59
C THR A 346 8.67 -31.23 -6.68
N VAL A 347 7.46 -31.57 -7.10
CA VAL A 347 6.30 -30.66 -7.14
C VAL A 347 5.22 -31.12 -6.17
N THR A 348 4.52 -30.16 -5.59
CA THR A 348 3.35 -30.40 -4.74
C THR A 348 2.11 -29.92 -5.48
N LEU A 349 1.13 -30.81 -5.62
CA LEU A 349 -0.18 -30.55 -6.22
C LEU A 349 -1.26 -30.68 -5.16
N ASP A 350 -2.10 -29.66 -5.02
CA ASP A 350 -3.28 -29.67 -4.18
C ASP A 350 -4.52 -29.94 -5.03
N LEU A 351 -4.86 -31.22 -5.19
CA LEU A 351 -5.92 -31.67 -6.09
C LEU A 351 -7.32 -31.59 -5.45
N GLY A 352 -7.50 -30.72 -4.45
CA GLY A 352 -8.74 -30.46 -3.72
C GLY A 352 -9.13 -31.55 -2.72
N THR A 353 -9.20 -32.81 -3.17
CA THR A 353 -9.54 -33.96 -2.32
C THR A 353 -8.32 -34.64 -1.71
N THR A 354 -7.15 -34.43 -2.32
CA THR A 354 -5.91 -35.11 -1.96
C THR A 354 -4.73 -34.22 -2.35
N THR A 355 -3.65 -34.24 -1.56
CA THR A 355 -2.40 -33.58 -1.93
C THR A 355 -1.40 -34.61 -2.46
N VAL A 356 -0.69 -34.27 -3.52
CA VAL A 356 0.30 -35.12 -4.18
C VAL A 356 1.64 -34.43 -4.14
N ARG A 357 2.67 -35.18 -3.72
CA ARG A 357 4.06 -34.78 -3.86
C ARG A 357 4.72 -35.75 -4.83
N ALA A 358 5.16 -35.25 -5.97
CA ALA A 358 5.64 -36.07 -7.07
C ALA A 358 6.96 -35.53 -7.65
N THR A 359 7.76 -36.43 -8.21
CA THR A 359 9.03 -36.10 -8.85
C THR A 359 8.82 -35.93 -10.35
N VAL A 360 9.35 -34.85 -10.93
CA VAL A 360 9.31 -34.60 -12.38
C VAL A 360 10.26 -35.56 -13.08
N VAL A 361 9.76 -36.39 -14.00
CA VAL A 361 10.57 -37.36 -14.77
C VAL A 361 10.87 -36.85 -16.17
N SER A 362 9.93 -36.14 -16.79
CA SER A 362 10.11 -35.45 -18.07
C SER A 362 9.31 -34.15 -18.10
N THR A 363 9.79 -33.19 -18.90
CA THR A 363 9.29 -31.82 -18.99
C THR A 363 8.80 -31.46 -20.38
#